data_AF-A0A2N6FKJ3-F1
#
_entry.id   AF-A0A2N6FKJ3-F1
#
_cell.length_a   1.000
_cell.length_b   1.000
_cell.length_c   1.000
_cell.angle_alpha   90.00
_cell.angle_beta   90.00
_cell.angle_gamma   90.00
#
_symmetry.space_group_name_H-M   'P 1'
#
loop_
_entity.id
_entity.type
_entity.pdbx_description
1 polymer ?
#
loop_
_entity_poly.entity_id
_entity_poly.type
_entity_poly.pdbx_seq_one_letter_code
_entity_poly.pdbx_strand_id
1 'polypeptide(L)'
;MDDTGLFVVTVASEKGGVGKTTIATNLAVYLKALCEDLPVTVISFDNHFSVDNMFAIGEHRGYSVAGIFSGKPLDEMVQLGEYGVQFMVSERQLNPPDDDISHLSKVLARGDLSGILVIDTRPILDYFTHSALLAADLVLVPVKDRPSLVNASALRQAMLDAGSDPESLWLVPSLIDGRTRLKERTVGMRDFLVYSAEERDFQVVDTYMSKSPKVESLTTSFSSRIYPVLTHARGTSVHKQFKDLAAFVGKQYNVENRLSGKPPARVLAAVDEMPPGRASHLTGECPNCGRRVTGQDGYFFQDLRHHQTGFFHSSCVDLLLANSELQALFPERGGLLFHLPDTGLTGEGGDVTLALYDEDGEEVVTELVPQAAAEKIIKMMNAATDRDDSEMFREMILVAIDPDPPIHFLEDEGAGRFAQLRRHVMTDLRAKDQF
;
A
#
# COMPACT_ATOMS: atom_id res chain seq x y z
N MET A 1 4.53 14.49 -8.36
CA MET A 1 4.11 13.10 -8.64
C MET A 1 3.15 12.74 -7.57
N ASP A 2 1.94 12.39 -7.96
CA ASP A 2 0.86 12.26 -7.01
C ASP A 2 1.12 11.06 -6.12
N ASP A 3 1.10 11.34 -4.82
CA ASP A 3 1.30 10.39 -3.74
C ASP A 3 0.24 9.28 -3.85
N THR A 4 0.62 8.19 -4.48
CA THR A 4 -0.13 6.94 -4.52
C THR A 4 0.55 6.05 -3.49
N GLY A 5 -0.09 5.87 -2.34
CA GLY A 5 0.51 5.23 -1.16
C GLY A 5 1.16 3.87 -1.43
N LEU A 6 1.85 3.32 -0.42
CA LEU A 6 2.67 2.11 -0.60
C LEU A 6 1.88 0.91 -1.14
N PHE A 7 2.41 0.26 -2.18
CA PHE A 7 1.92 -1.02 -2.71
C PHE A 7 2.92 -2.14 -2.46
N VAL A 8 2.53 -3.14 -1.69
CA VAL A 8 3.43 -4.20 -1.22
C VAL A 8 3.26 -5.47 -2.06
N VAL A 9 4.33 -5.89 -2.73
CA VAL A 9 4.41 -7.13 -3.50
C VAL A 9 5.27 -8.14 -2.74
N THR A 10 4.64 -9.19 -2.21
CA THR A 10 5.36 -10.26 -1.51
C THR A 10 5.58 -11.45 -2.44
N VAL A 11 6.83 -11.89 -2.59
CA VAL A 11 7.19 -13.09 -3.36
C VAL A 11 7.43 -14.25 -2.40
N ALA A 12 6.43 -15.11 -2.23
CA ALA A 12 6.43 -16.15 -1.21
C ALA A 12 6.28 -17.58 -1.76
N SER A 13 6.90 -18.54 -1.08
CA SER A 13 6.80 -19.99 -1.35
C SER A 13 7.55 -20.76 -0.28
N GLU A 14 6.88 -21.71 0.38
CA GLU A 14 7.52 -22.67 1.29
C GLU A 14 8.50 -23.61 0.58
N LYS A 15 8.51 -23.63 -0.76
CA LYS A 15 9.46 -24.46 -1.50
C LYS A 15 10.74 -23.69 -1.81
N GLY A 16 11.88 -24.26 -1.43
CA GLY A 16 13.20 -23.79 -1.85
C GLY A 16 13.43 -23.94 -3.35
N GLY A 17 14.17 -23.00 -3.95
CA GLY A 17 14.63 -23.10 -5.34
C GLY A 17 13.51 -23.09 -6.39
N VAL A 18 12.43 -22.35 -6.15
CA VAL A 18 11.38 -22.05 -7.15
C VAL A 18 11.62 -20.72 -7.89
N GLY A 19 12.66 -19.98 -7.51
CA GLY A 19 13.04 -18.71 -8.14
C GLY A 19 12.50 -17.45 -7.47
N LYS A 20 12.07 -17.50 -6.19
CA LYS A 20 11.55 -16.35 -5.42
C LYS A 20 12.44 -15.11 -5.54
N THR A 21 13.66 -15.21 -5.06
CA THR A 21 14.65 -14.14 -5.08
C THR A 21 14.97 -13.64 -6.49
N THR A 22 15.08 -14.55 -7.46
CA THR A 22 15.30 -14.17 -8.86
C THR A 22 14.13 -13.36 -9.39
N ILE A 23 12.90 -13.74 -9.03
CA ILE A 23 11.69 -13.03 -9.40
C ILE A 23 11.64 -11.67 -8.70
N ALA A 24 11.80 -11.61 -7.37
CA ALA A 24 11.72 -10.38 -6.59
C ALA A 24 12.72 -9.31 -7.07
N THR A 25 14.00 -9.69 -7.17
CA THR A 25 15.07 -8.75 -7.55
C THR A 25 14.97 -8.30 -9.01
N ASN A 26 14.67 -9.19 -9.95
CA ASN A 26 14.50 -8.78 -11.35
C ASN A 26 13.19 -8.02 -11.56
N LEU A 27 12.11 -8.37 -10.87
CA LEU A 27 10.85 -7.63 -10.96
C LEU A 27 11.07 -6.14 -10.65
N ALA A 28 11.80 -5.84 -9.57
CA ALA A 28 12.11 -4.45 -9.20
C ALA A 28 12.89 -3.70 -10.29
N VAL A 29 13.93 -4.34 -10.86
CA VAL A 29 14.71 -3.76 -11.96
C VAL A 29 13.84 -3.48 -13.19
N TYR A 30 12.91 -4.38 -13.54
CA TYR A 30 12.03 -4.18 -14.69
C TYR A 30 10.92 -3.17 -14.41
N LEU A 31 10.38 -3.09 -13.20
CA LEU A 31 9.42 -2.04 -12.80
C LEU A 31 10.05 -0.66 -12.98
N LYS A 32 11.29 -0.47 -12.48
CA LYS A 32 12.03 0.78 -12.64
C LYS A 32 12.36 1.09 -14.10
N ALA A 33 12.66 0.06 -14.91
CA ALA A 33 12.88 0.23 -16.34
C ALA A 33 11.61 0.57 -17.14
N LEU A 34 10.42 0.20 -16.65
CA LEU A 34 9.14 0.53 -17.28
C LEU A 34 8.63 1.92 -16.87
N CYS A 35 8.92 2.36 -15.64
CA CYS A 35 8.58 3.68 -15.14
C CYS A 35 9.75 4.22 -14.31
N GLU A 36 10.57 5.07 -14.92
CA GLU A 36 11.82 5.57 -14.32
C GLU A 36 11.58 6.37 -13.05
N ASP A 37 10.45 7.06 -12.94
CA ASP A 37 10.16 7.90 -11.78
C ASP A 37 9.44 7.15 -10.65
N LEU A 38 8.95 5.93 -10.89
CA LEU A 38 8.26 5.13 -9.86
C LEU A 38 9.26 4.72 -8.76
N PRO A 39 9.03 5.07 -7.49
CA PRO A 39 9.82 4.52 -6.39
C PRO A 39 9.60 3.01 -6.32
N VAL A 40 10.70 2.25 -6.30
CA VAL A 40 10.68 0.79 -6.19
C VAL A 40 11.71 0.38 -5.17
N THR A 41 11.26 -0.14 -4.03
CA THR A 41 12.09 -0.61 -2.92
C THR A 41 12.10 -2.13 -2.87
N VAL A 42 13.26 -2.75 -2.61
CA VAL A 42 13.40 -4.19 -2.41
C VAL A 42 13.93 -4.49 -1.01
N ILE A 43 13.27 -5.40 -0.32
CA ILE A 43 13.77 -5.97 0.93
C ILE A 43 13.77 -7.50 0.82
N SER A 44 14.65 -8.17 1.55
CA SER A 44 14.63 -9.62 1.67
C SER A 44 14.66 -10.01 3.13
N PHE A 45 13.73 -10.88 3.50
CA PHE A 45 13.78 -11.60 4.76
C PHE A 45 14.54 -12.92 4.63
N ASP A 46 15.00 -13.33 3.44
CA ASP A 46 15.75 -14.58 3.26
C ASP A 46 17.20 -14.45 3.76
N ASN A 47 17.55 -15.26 4.77
CA ASN A 47 18.88 -15.30 5.35
C ASN A 47 19.94 -15.97 4.46
N HIS A 48 19.53 -16.67 3.40
CA HIS A 48 20.43 -17.30 2.44
C HIS A 48 20.78 -16.39 1.26
N PHE A 49 20.12 -15.24 1.14
CA PHE A 49 20.34 -14.29 0.08
C PHE A 49 20.64 -12.90 0.63
N SER A 50 21.31 -12.08 -0.17
CA SER A 50 21.51 -10.68 0.14
C SER A 50 21.22 -9.85 -1.10
N VAL A 51 20.22 -8.98 -1.02
CA VAL A 51 19.81 -8.09 -2.11
C VAL A 51 20.95 -7.12 -2.48
N ASP A 52 21.81 -6.84 -1.51
CA ASP A 52 23.03 -6.04 -1.64
C ASP A 52 23.92 -6.53 -2.78
N ASN A 53 23.99 -7.85 -2.97
CA ASN A 53 24.78 -8.47 -4.03
C ASN A 53 24.36 -7.98 -5.44
N MET A 54 23.12 -7.54 -5.62
CA MET A 54 22.63 -6.98 -6.89
C MET A 54 22.57 -5.44 -6.88
N PHE A 55 22.25 -4.81 -5.75
CA PHE A 55 21.91 -3.37 -5.73
C PHE A 55 22.95 -2.46 -5.09
N ALA A 56 23.84 -2.95 -4.24
CA ALA A 56 24.76 -2.08 -3.50
C ALA A 56 25.71 -1.31 -4.42
N ILE A 57 25.85 0.00 -4.14
CA ILE A 57 26.85 0.89 -4.75
C ILE A 57 27.90 1.18 -3.68
N GLY A 58 29.07 0.55 -3.78
CA GLY A 58 30.14 0.71 -2.79
C GLY A 58 29.85 0.01 -1.46
N GLU A 59 30.34 0.58 -0.36
CA GLU A 59 30.13 0.02 1.00
C GLU A 59 28.74 0.35 1.54
N HIS A 60 28.18 -0.59 2.30
CA HIS A 60 26.88 -0.45 2.95
C HIS A 60 26.90 0.67 3.99
N ARG A 61 25.89 1.53 4.00
CA ARG A 61 25.73 2.58 5.02
C ARG A 61 24.31 2.54 5.57
N GLY A 62 24.14 2.18 6.84
CA GLY A 62 22.84 2.22 7.52
C GLY A 62 22.47 0.90 8.20
N TYR A 63 21.24 0.82 8.68
CA TYR A 63 20.72 -0.37 9.34
C TYR A 63 20.30 -1.44 8.33
N SER A 64 20.41 -2.71 8.74
CA SER A 64 19.86 -3.82 7.97
C SER A 64 18.33 -3.88 8.10
N VAL A 65 17.69 -4.73 7.33
CA VAL A 65 16.23 -4.96 7.38
C VAL A 65 15.73 -5.36 8.79
N ALA A 66 16.60 -5.80 9.70
CA ALA A 66 16.27 -5.97 11.13
C ALA A 66 15.86 -4.67 11.84
N GLY A 67 16.29 -3.52 11.29
CA GLY A 67 15.88 -2.19 11.74
C GLY A 67 14.37 -2.00 11.79
N ILE A 68 13.64 -2.62 10.85
CA ILE A 68 12.16 -2.58 10.79
C ILE A 68 11.58 -3.07 12.12
N PHE A 69 12.10 -4.19 12.62
CA PHE A 69 11.61 -4.87 13.83
C PHE A 69 12.18 -4.30 15.13
N SER A 70 13.10 -3.33 15.04
CA SER A 70 13.70 -2.65 16.20
C SER A 70 13.32 -1.17 16.29
N GLY A 71 12.31 -0.75 15.51
CA GLY A 71 11.78 0.62 15.54
C GLY A 71 12.70 1.66 14.91
N LYS A 72 13.56 1.26 13.96
CA LYS A 72 14.38 2.22 13.21
C LYS A 72 13.53 2.94 12.14
N PRO A 73 13.73 4.26 11.92
CA PRO A 73 13.05 4.98 10.86
C PRO A 73 13.33 4.36 9.48
N LEU A 74 12.29 4.17 8.65
CA LEU A 74 12.44 3.48 7.36
C LEU A 74 13.29 4.28 6.36
N ASP A 75 13.25 5.60 6.41
CA ASP A 75 14.02 6.52 5.59
C ASP A 75 15.54 6.43 5.86
N GLU A 76 15.95 6.17 7.11
CA GLU A 76 17.34 5.89 7.47
C GLU A 76 17.83 4.50 7.00
N MET A 77 16.90 3.61 6.64
CA MET A 77 17.19 2.24 6.23
C MET A 77 17.27 2.07 4.71
N VAL A 78 16.48 2.86 3.97
CA VAL A 78 16.38 2.77 2.52
C VAL A 78 17.55 3.49 1.85
N GLN A 79 18.22 2.78 0.94
CA GLN A 79 19.32 3.32 0.14
C GLN A 79 19.02 3.19 -1.34
N LEU A 80 19.38 4.21 -2.12
CA LEU A 80 19.36 4.12 -3.58
C LEU A 80 20.49 3.23 -4.07
N GLY A 81 20.13 2.15 -4.75
CA GLY A 81 21.04 1.20 -5.36
C GLY A 81 21.15 1.32 -6.88
N GLU A 82 21.83 0.34 -7.46
CA GLU A 82 21.98 0.18 -8.90
C GLU A 82 20.62 0.07 -9.60
N TYR A 83 20.60 0.46 -10.87
CA TYR A 83 19.38 0.46 -11.71
C TYR A 83 18.28 1.39 -11.20
N GLY A 84 18.59 2.33 -10.29
CA GLY A 84 17.62 3.24 -9.69
C GLY A 84 16.70 2.57 -8.66
N VAL A 85 16.98 1.32 -8.26
CA VAL A 85 16.17 0.57 -7.31
C VAL A 85 16.61 0.91 -5.89
N GLN A 86 15.66 1.23 -5.03
CA GLN A 86 15.88 1.39 -3.60
C GLN A 86 15.97 0.01 -2.93
N PHE A 87 16.79 -0.14 -1.90
CA PHE A 87 16.87 -1.39 -1.15
C PHE A 87 17.24 -1.17 0.31
N MET A 88 16.93 -2.16 1.16
CA MET A 88 17.46 -2.23 2.52
C MET A 88 18.51 -3.34 2.62
N VAL A 89 19.55 -3.10 3.42
CA VAL A 89 20.64 -4.06 3.61
C VAL A 89 20.11 -5.35 4.20
N SER A 90 20.49 -6.49 3.61
CA SER A 90 19.97 -7.79 4.07
C SER A 90 20.55 -8.18 5.43
N GLU A 91 19.77 -8.91 6.22
CA GLU A 91 20.18 -9.42 7.53
C GLU A 91 20.29 -10.95 7.49
N ARG A 92 21.41 -11.48 7.98
CA ARG A 92 21.63 -12.94 8.05
C ARG A 92 20.91 -13.58 9.22
N GLN A 93 20.74 -12.84 10.31
CA GLN A 93 20.10 -13.33 11.53
C GLN A 93 18.95 -12.41 11.92
N LEU A 94 17.78 -12.73 11.39
CA LEU A 94 16.54 -12.07 11.73
C LEU A 94 15.82 -12.86 12.82
N ASN A 95 15.59 -12.22 13.96
CA ASN A 95 14.84 -12.76 15.10
C ASN A 95 13.52 -12.00 15.23
N PRO A 96 12.38 -12.69 15.45
CA PRO A 96 11.12 -12.02 15.72
C PRO A 96 11.27 -11.10 16.95
N PRO A 97 10.78 -9.85 16.88
CA PRO A 97 10.78 -8.95 18.03
C PRO A 97 9.74 -9.36 19.09
N ASP A 98 8.68 -10.02 18.64
CA ASP A 98 7.48 -10.38 19.38
C ASP A 98 6.75 -11.54 18.67
N ASP A 99 5.55 -11.89 19.15
CA ASP A 99 4.65 -12.86 18.52
C ASP A 99 3.59 -12.19 17.61
N ASP A 100 3.64 -10.86 17.44
CA ASP A 100 2.66 -10.09 16.69
C ASP A 100 3.07 -9.97 15.22
N ILE A 101 2.46 -10.80 14.36
CA ILE A 101 2.73 -10.80 12.92
C ILE A 101 2.34 -9.49 12.23
N SER A 102 1.55 -8.61 12.85
CA SER A 102 1.13 -7.32 12.29
C SER A 102 2.20 -6.22 12.41
N HIS A 103 3.31 -6.47 13.11
CA HIS A 103 4.40 -5.51 13.31
C HIS A 103 4.87 -4.87 12.00
N LEU A 104 5.08 -5.66 10.93
CA LEU A 104 5.48 -5.12 9.64
C LEU A 104 4.41 -4.18 9.06
N SER A 105 3.13 -4.56 9.14
CA SER A 105 2.03 -3.73 8.68
C SER A 105 1.98 -2.40 9.44
N LYS A 106 2.20 -2.40 10.76
CA LYS A 106 2.28 -1.20 11.60
C LYS A 106 3.39 -0.26 11.17
N VAL A 107 4.60 -0.80 10.99
CA VAL A 107 5.76 -0.01 10.57
C VAL A 107 5.56 0.57 9.18
N LEU A 108 5.05 -0.23 8.23
CA LEU A 108 4.79 0.27 6.88
C LEU A 108 3.67 1.31 6.85
N ALA A 109 2.59 1.12 7.60
CA ALA A 109 1.44 2.05 7.60
C ALA A 109 1.74 3.40 8.28
N ARG A 110 2.82 3.51 9.05
CA ARG A 110 3.27 4.75 9.70
C ARG A 110 4.55 5.33 9.09
N GLY A 111 5.13 4.65 8.09
CA GLY A 111 6.39 5.04 7.49
C GLY A 111 6.23 5.67 6.11
N ASP A 112 7.22 6.48 5.72
CA ASP A 112 7.19 7.34 4.52
C ASP A 112 7.57 6.64 3.21
N LEU A 113 7.40 5.32 3.14
CA LEU A 113 7.64 4.58 1.91
C LEU A 113 6.47 4.75 0.95
N SER A 114 6.78 5.05 -0.31
CA SER A 114 5.81 5.19 -1.40
C SER A 114 6.19 4.32 -2.60
N GLY A 115 5.29 4.21 -3.58
CA GLY A 115 5.50 3.39 -4.77
C GLY A 115 5.35 1.90 -4.48
N ILE A 116 6.26 1.07 -5.01
CA ILE A 116 6.19 -0.39 -4.89
C ILE A 116 7.29 -0.92 -3.96
N LEU A 117 6.89 -1.64 -2.90
CA LEU A 117 7.80 -2.42 -2.06
C LEU A 117 7.74 -3.90 -2.47
N VAL A 118 8.86 -4.46 -2.90
CA VAL A 118 8.99 -5.89 -3.20
C VAL A 118 9.67 -6.61 -2.03
N ILE A 119 8.99 -7.61 -1.46
CA ILE A 119 9.49 -8.42 -0.34
C ILE A 119 9.84 -9.82 -0.85
N ASP A 120 11.11 -10.20 -0.74
CA ASP A 120 11.58 -11.59 -0.93
C ASP A 120 11.53 -12.35 0.40
N THR A 121 10.91 -13.54 0.42
CA THR A 121 10.74 -14.32 1.66
C THR A 121 11.62 -15.57 1.72
N ARG A 122 11.79 -16.11 2.93
CA ARG A 122 12.41 -17.44 3.16
C ARG A 122 11.55 -18.58 2.60
N PRO A 123 12.13 -19.78 2.39
CA PRO A 123 11.39 -20.99 2.04
C PRO A 123 10.74 -21.69 3.25
N ILE A 124 10.19 -20.94 4.21
CA ILE A 124 9.48 -21.46 5.38
C ILE A 124 8.34 -20.50 5.73
N LEU A 125 7.27 -21.01 6.34
CA LEU A 125 6.16 -20.20 6.81
C LEU A 125 6.39 -19.82 8.29
N ASP A 126 7.31 -18.87 8.50
CA ASP A 126 7.68 -18.34 9.82
C ASP A 126 7.08 -16.95 10.07
N TYR A 127 7.36 -16.37 11.24
CA TYR A 127 6.93 -15.01 11.62
C TYR A 127 7.10 -14.00 10.47
N PHE A 128 8.29 -13.92 9.87
CA PHE A 128 8.59 -12.96 8.81
C PHE A 128 7.80 -13.18 7.53
N THR A 129 7.57 -14.44 7.18
CA THR A 129 6.75 -14.79 6.01
C THR A 129 5.28 -14.49 6.28
N HIS A 130 4.76 -14.77 7.49
CA HIS A 130 3.41 -14.37 7.89
C HIS A 130 3.24 -12.84 7.87
N SER A 131 4.18 -12.09 8.46
CA SER A 131 4.17 -10.63 8.42
C SER A 131 4.21 -10.08 7.00
N ALA A 132 5.03 -10.65 6.11
CA ALA A 132 5.10 -10.26 4.71
C ALA A 132 3.79 -10.55 3.95
N LEU A 133 3.10 -11.65 4.26
CA LEU A 133 1.82 -12.00 3.65
C LEU A 133 0.69 -11.06 4.13
N LEU A 134 0.64 -10.77 5.43
CA LEU A 134 -0.34 -9.85 6.02
C LEU A 134 -0.15 -8.41 5.52
N ALA A 135 1.09 -8.00 5.27
CA ALA A 135 1.41 -6.68 4.73
C ALA A 135 1.18 -6.57 3.21
N ALA A 136 0.98 -7.67 2.49
CA ALA A 136 0.96 -7.68 1.04
C ALA A 136 -0.35 -7.15 0.46
N ASP A 137 -0.21 -6.35 -0.59
CA ASP A 137 -1.29 -5.98 -1.51
C ASP A 137 -1.38 -6.98 -2.67
N LEU A 138 -0.23 -7.55 -3.09
CA LEU A 138 -0.13 -8.60 -4.10
C LEU A 138 0.86 -9.68 -3.64
N VAL A 139 0.43 -10.95 -3.67
CA VAL A 139 1.31 -12.10 -3.36
C VAL A 139 1.61 -12.88 -4.64
N LEU A 140 2.88 -12.91 -5.04
CA LEU A 140 3.36 -13.72 -6.15
C LEU A 140 3.93 -15.05 -5.61
N VAL A 141 3.35 -16.18 -6.03
CA VAL A 141 3.76 -17.51 -5.58
C VAL A 141 4.40 -18.30 -6.72
N PRO A 142 5.74 -18.40 -6.79
CA PRO A 142 6.39 -19.15 -7.85
C PRO A 142 6.15 -20.66 -7.69
N VAL A 143 5.67 -21.30 -8.76
CA VAL A 143 5.38 -22.75 -8.81
C VAL A 143 6.08 -23.41 -10.00
N LYS A 144 6.83 -24.49 -9.75
CA LYS A 144 7.61 -25.19 -10.79
C LYS A 144 7.14 -26.63 -11.06
N ASP A 145 6.39 -27.21 -10.13
CA ASP A 145 5.94 -28.60 -10.13
C ASP A 145 4.72 -28.81 -9.21
N ARG A 146 4.15 -30.02 -9.24
CA ARG A 146 2.98 -30.38 -8.43
C ARG A 146 3.19 -30.14 -6.92
N PRO A 147 4.31 -30.54 -6.29
CA PRO A 147 4.55 -30.21 -4.88
C PRO A 147 4.54 -28.71 -4.59
N SER A 148 5.15 -27.86 -5.44
CA SER A 148 5.08 -26.40 -5.21
C SER A 148 3.67 -25.84 -5.30
N LEU A 149 2.81 -26.42 -6.13
CA LEU A 149 1.40 -26.04 -6.21
C LEU A 149 0.63 -26.44 -4.94
N VAL A 150 0.89 -27.62 -4.39
CA VAL A 150 0.26 -28.05 -3.12
C VAL A 150 0.64 -27.12 -1.98
N ASN A 151 1.90 -26.67 -1.92
CA ASN A 151 2.36 -25.72 -0.88
C ASN A 151 1.72 -24.33 -1.02
N ALA A 152 1.27 -23.93 -2.22
CA ALA A 152 0.57 -22.65 -2.39
C ALA A 152 -0.73 -22.58 -1.57
N SER A 153 -1.36 -23.73 -1.27
CA SER A 153 -2.55 -23.79 -0.42
C SER A 153 -2.28 -23.39 1.03
N ALA A 154 -1.10 -23.70 1.57
CA ALA A 154 -0.75 -23.30 2.93
C ALA A 154 -0.56 -21.78 3.04
N LEU A 155 0.04 -21.14 2.02
CA LEU A 155 0.13 -19.67 1.96
C LEU A 155 -1.25 -19.02 1.89
N ARG A 156 -2.14 -19.54 1.03
CA ARG A 156 -3.52 -19.05 0.93
C ARG A 156 -4.26 -19.19 2.26
N GLN A 157 -4.08 -20.33 2.95
CA GLN A 157 -4.70 -20.54 4.27
C GLN A 157 -4.15 -19.55 5.31
N ALA A 158 -2.84 -19.32 5.34
CA ALA A 158 -2.24 -18.34 6.24
C ALA A 158 -2.75 -16.92 6.00
N MET A 159 -2.99 -16.54 4.74
CA MET A 159 -3.62 -15.25 4.40
C MET A 159 -5.06 -15.17 4.91
N LEU A 160 -5.85 -16.22 4.71
CA LEU A 160 -7.24 -16.30 5.20
C LEU A 160 -7.30 -16.21 6.73
N ASP A 161 -6.44 -16.96 7.42
CA ASP A 161 -6.37 -16.98 8.89
C ASP A 161 -5.98 -15.61 9.45
N ALA A 162 -5.19 -14.84 8.71
CA ALA A 162 -4.80 -13.47 9.04
C ALA A 162 -5.80 -12.41 8.54
N GLY A 163 -6.93 -12.80 7.95
CA GLY A 163 -7.96 -11.87 7.44
C GLY A 163 -7.57 -11.10 6.18
N SER A 164 -6.54 -11.55 5.46
CA SER A 164 -6.11 -10.97 4.18
C SER A 164 -6.97 -11.48 3.02
N ASP A 165 -7.03 -10.71 1.93
CA ASP A 165 -7.80 -11.09 0.73
C ASP A 165 -7.07 -12.21 -0.04
N PRO A 166 -7.64 -13.43 -0.15
CA PRO A 166 -7.02 -14.51 -0.91
C PRO A 166 -6.96 -14.24 -2.42
N GLU A 167 -7.73 -13.31 -2.96
CA GLU A 167 -7.71 -12.94 -4.39
C GLU A 167 -6.44 -12.16 -4.78
N SER A 168 -5.72 -11.60 -3.81
CA SER A 168 -4.40 -11.00 -4.02
C SER A 168 -3.29 -12.04 -4.30
N LEU A 169 -3.56 -13.35 -4.17
CA LEU A 169 -2.58 -14.41 -4.38
C LEU A 169 -2.58 -14.89 -5.83
N TRP A 170 -1.45 -14.70 -6.51
CA TRP A 170 -1.22 -15.08 -7.91
C TRP A 170 -0.08 -16.07 -8.06
N LEU A 171 -0.34 -17.19 -8.72
CA LEU A 171 0.70 -18.16 -9.05
C LEU A 171 1.54 -17.69 -10.24
N VAL A 172 2.86 -17.88 -10.13
CA VAL A 172 3.81 -17.60 -11.21
C VAL A 172 4.47 -18.92 -11.64
N PRO A 173 4.06 -19.54 -12.76
CA PRO A 173 4.75 -20.73 -13.26
C PRO A 173 6.22 -20.38 -13.51
N SER A 174 7.13 -21.05 -12.83
CA SER A 174 8.54 -20.67 -12.73
C SER A 174 9.47 -21.84 -12.98
N LEU A 175 10.67 -21.54 -13.51
CA LEU A 175 11.68 -22.53 -13.89
C LEU A 175 11.13 -23.61 -14.83
N ILE A 176 10.25 -23.22 -15.75
CA ILE A 176 9.60 -24.14 -16.68
C ILE A 176 10.60 -24.56 -17.77
N ASP A 177 10.90 -25.85 -17.82
CA ASP A 177 11.60 -26.47 -18.96
C ASP A 177 10.57 -26.88 -20.01
N GLY A 178 10.59 -26.24 -21.18
CA GLY A 178 9.66 -26.52 -22.27
C GLY A 178 9.76 -27.94 -22.85
N ARG A 179 10.83 -28.67 -22.51
CA ARG A 179 11.02 -30.08 -22.89
C ARG A 179 10.30 -31.03 -21.95
N THR A 180 9.99 -30.59 -20.73
CA THR A 180 9.33 -31.43 -19.72
C THR A 180 7.86 -31.62 -20.09
N ARG A 181 7.50 -32.87 -20.32
CA ARG A 181 6.14 -33.29 -20.65
C ARG A 181 5.65 -34.35 -19.65
N LEU A 182 4.40 -34.23 -19.23
CA LEU A 182 3.68 -35.16 -18.34
C LEU A 182 2.73 -36.03 -19.18
N LYS A 183 2.26 -37.15 -18.58
CA LYS A 183 1.35 -38.14 -19.20
C LYS A 183 1.75 -38.54 -20.62
N GLU A 184 2.60 -39.58 -20.75
CA GLU A 184 3.03 -40.10 -22.07
C GLU A 184 3.62 -39.03 -23.01
N ARG A 185 4.18 -37.96 -22.42
CA ARG A 185 4.78 -36.81 -23.12
C ARG A 185 3.79 -35.89 -23.86
N THR A 186 2.50 -35.92 -23.52
CA THR A 186 1.48 -35.13 -24.22
C THR A 186 1.25 -33.74 -23.62
N VAL A 187 1.34 -33.59 -22.29
CA VAL A 187 0.98 -32.33 -21.60
C VAL A 187 2.23 -31.57 -21.17
N GLY A 188 2.33 -30.27 -21.47
CA GLY A 188 3.43 -29.42 -20.99
C GLY A 188 3.37 -29.19 -19.48
N MET A 189 4.52 -29.01 -18.83
CA MET A 189 4.54 -28.69 -17.39
C MET A 189 3.77 -27.40 -17.08
N ARG A 190 3.90 -26.36 -17.91
CA ARG A 190 3.13 -25.12 -17.78
C ARG A 190 1.62 -25.39 -17.82
N ASP A 191 1.16 -26.07 -18.87
CA ASP A 191 -0.27 -26.33 -19.09
C ASP A 191 -0.85 -27.14 -17.92
N PHE A 192 -0.09 -28.13 -17.41
CA PHE A 192 -0.47 -28.88 -16.23
C PHE A 192 -0.59 -28.01 -14.98
N LEU A 193 0.36 -27.09 -14.74
CA LEU A 193 0.32 -26.20 -13.57
C LEU A 193 -0.85 -25.23 -13.64
N VAL A 194 -1.08 -24.61 -14.81
CA VAL A 194 -2.20 -23.69 -15.05
C VAL A 194 -3.53 -24.41 -14.81
N TYR A 195 -3.74 -25.55 -15.49
CA TYR A 195 -4.97 -26.34 -15.32
C TYR A 195 -5.18 -26.78 -13.86
N SER A 196 -4.11 -27.23 -13.19
CA SER A 196 -4.21 -27.67 -11.80
C SER A 196 -4.48 -26.52 -10.82
N ALA A 197 -4.06 -25.31 -11.16
CA ALA A 197 -4.30 -24.11 -10.37
C ALA A 197 -5.75 -23.65 -10.52
N GLU A 198 -6.27 -23.62 -11.75
CA GLU A 198 -7.67 -23.27 -12.06
C GLU A 198 -8.65 -24.22 -11.35
N GLU A 199 -8.39 -25.54 -11.34
CA GLU A 199 -9.18 -26.53 -10.60
C GLU A 199 -9.18 -26.33 -9.07
N ARG A 200 -8.35 -25.42 -8.56
CA ARG A 200 -8.21 -25.09 -7.12
C ARG A 200 -8.54 -23.62 -6.84
N ASP A 201 -9.15 -22.93 -7.80
CA ASP A 201 -9.51 -21.51 -7.73
C ASP A 201 -8.31 -20.59 -7.44
N PHE A 202 -7.13 -20.96 -7.95
CA PHE A 202 -5.97 -20.07 -7.90
C PHE A 202 -5.91 -19.18 -9.14
N GLN A 203 -5.58 -17.91 -8.92
CA GLN A 203 -5.24 -16.99 -10.00
C GLN A 203 -3.83 -17.29 -10.49
N VAL A 204 -3.61 -17.20 -11.81
CA VAL A 204 -2.31 -17.49 -12.44
C VAL A 204 -1.96 -16.36 -13.38
N VAL A 205 -0.73 -15.86 -13.31
CA VAL A 205 -0.27 -14.82 -14.24
C VAL A 205 -0.18 -15.39 -15.66
N ASP A 206 -0.51 -14.57 -16.66
CA ASP A 206 -0.50 -15.00 -18.07
C ASP A 206 0.90 -15.40 -18.57
N THR A 207 1.94 -14.83 -17.96
CA THR A 207 3.36 -15.11 -18.25
C THR A 207 3.89 -16.28 -17.43
N TYR A 208 5.14 -16.67 -17.68
CA TYR A 208 5.83 -17.70 -16.91
C TYR A 208 7.34 -17.49 -17.01
N MET A 209 8.13 -17.99 -16.05
CA MET A 209 9.59 -17.95 -16.12
C MET A 209 10.12 -19.26 -16.69
N SER A 210 10.81 -19.19 -17.83
CA SER A 210 11.51 -20.33 -18.40
C SER A 210 12.76 -20.68 -17.59
N LYS A 211 13.06 -21.98 -17.50
CA LYS A 211 14.37 -22.41 -17.02
C LYS A 211 15.46 -21.97 -18.02
N SER A 212 16.48 -21.29 -17.54
CA SER A 212 17.55 -20.76 -18.38
C SER A 212 18.91 -20.91 -17.69
N PRO A 213 19.83 -21.73 -18.25
CA PRO A 213 21.19 -21.86 -17.72
C PRO A 213 21.94 -20.51 -17.65
N LYS A 214 21.63 -19.59 -18.57
CA LYS A 214 22.21 -18.26 -18.59
C LYS A 214 21.71 -17.38 -17.44
N VAL A 215 20.47 -17.56 -17.00
CA VAL A 215 19.92 -16.83 -15.84
C VAL A 215 20.43 -17.44 -14.55
N GLU A 216 20.47 -18.76 -14.45
CA GLU A 216 21.08 -19.47 -13.32
C GLU A 216 22.55 -19.06 -13.14
N SER A 217 23.30 -18.83 -14.23
CA SER A 217 24.70 -18.43 -14.13
C SER A 217 24.93 -16.99 -13.65
N LEU A 218 23.89 -16.15 -13.58
CA LEU A 218 24.00 -14.77 -13.07
C LEU A 218 24.23 -14.72 -11.56
N THR A 219 23.93 -15.80 -10.84
CA THR A 219 24.14 -15.93 -9.40
C THR A 219 25.33 -16.82 -9.03
N THR A 220 25.95 -17.50 -10.00
CA THR A 220 27.01 -18.49 -9.75
C THR A 220 28.42 -18.00 -10.08
N SER A 221 28.67 -16.69 -10.04
CA SER A 221 30.00 -16.14 -10.34
C SER A 221 30.96 -16.32 -9.14
N PHE A 222 32.27 -16.26 -9.38
CA PHE A 222 33.28 -16.26 -8.30
C PHE A 222 33.24 -15.00 -7.43
N SER A 223 32.55 -13.96 -7.90
CA SER A 223 32.21 -12.78 -7.10
C SER A 223 30.85 -12.95 -6.45
N SER A 224 30.62 -12.31 -5.30
CA SER A 224 29.29 -12.24 -4.70
C SER A 224 28.32 -11.39 -5.53
N ARG A 225 28.79 -10.67 -6.56
CA ARG A 225 27.97 -9.80 -7.41
C ARG A 225 26.97 -10.63 -8.23
N ILE A 226 25.72 -10.17 -8.22
CA ILE A 226 24.63 -10.74 -9.00
C ILE A 226 24.18 -9.72 -10.03
N TYR A 227 23.98 -10.19 -11.25
CA TYR A 227 23.60 -9.34 -12.37
C TYR A 227 22.15 -9.57 -12.78
N PRO A 228 21.38 -8.53 -13.12
CA PRO A 228 19.99 -8.70 -13.52
C PRO A 228 19.88 -9.22 -14.96
N VAL A 229 18.78 -9.93 -15.23
CA VAL A 229 18.41 -10.42 -16.56
C VAL A 229 18.31 -9.26 -17.55
N LEU A 230 17.82 -8.10 -17.09
CA LEU A 230 17.62 -6.90 -17.92
C LEU A 230 18.89 -6.50 -18.68
N THR A 231 20.07 -6.66 -18.10
CA THR A 231 21.34 -6.25 -18.72
C THR A 231 22.17 -7.46 -19.18
N HIS A 232 22.14 -8.58 -18.46
CA HIS A 232 23.08 -9.69 -18.68
C HIS A 232 22.48 -10.96 -19.31
N ALA A 233 21.16 -11.00 -19.53
CA ALA A 233 20.48 -12.13 -20.18
C ALA A 233 19.38 -11.69 -21.17
N ARG A 234 19.55 -10.51 -21.81
CA ARG A 234 18.63 -9.92 -22.80
C ARG A 234 18.24 -10.84 -23.95
N GLY A 235 19.16 -11.71 -24.39
CA GLY A 235 18.93 -12.64 -25.50
C GLY A 235 18.10 -13.89 -25.14
N THR A 236 17.69 -14.04 -23.88
CA THR A 236 16.88 -15.19 -23.42
C THR A 236 15.39 -14.86 -23.46
N SER A 237 14.53 -15.87 -23.56
CA SER A 237 13.07 -15.68 -23.43
C SER A 237 12.67 -15.06 -22.09
N VAL A 238 13.47 -15.32 -21.05
CA VAL A 238 13.27 -14.81 -19.68
C VAL A 238 13.28 -13.28 -19.62
N HIS A 239 13.99 -12.61 -20.54
CA HIS A 239 13.97 -11.15 -20.62
C HIS A 239 12.56 -10.60 -20.94
N LYS A 240 11.91 -11.16 -21.98
CA LYS A 240 10.53 -10.78 -22.31
C LYS A 240 9.57 -11.19 -21.19
N GLN A 241 9.74 -12.38 -20.64
CA GLN A 241 8.88 -12.89 -19.57
C GLN A 241 8.88 -11.98 -18.33
N PHE A 242 10.05 -11.46 -17.93
CA PHE A 242 10.15 -10.48 -16.85
C PHE A 242 9.51 -9.14 -17.19
N LYS A 243 9.64 -8.68 -18.44
CA LYS A 243 8.93 -7.47 -18.90
C LYS A 243 7.42 -7.66 -18.79
N ASP A 244 6.91 -8.82 -19.19
CA ASP A 244 5.48 -9.16 -19.11
C ASP A 244 5.02 -9.26 -17.64
N LEU A 245 5.83 -9.84 -16.74
CA LEU A 245 5.52 -9.91 -15.31
C LEU A 245 5.50 -8.52 -14.66
N ALA A 246 6.48 -7.66 -14.97
CA ALA A 246 6.52 -6.29 -14.46
C ALA A 246 5.35 -5.46 -14.98
N ALA A 247 4.93 -5.65 -16.25
CA ALA A 247 3.73 -5.02 -16.78
C ALA A 247 2.45 -5.49 -16.07
N PHE A 248 2.36 -6.78 -15.72
CA PHE A 248 1.27 -7.31 -14.90
C PHE A 248 1.23 -6.65 -13.51
N VAL A 249 2.35 -6.60 -12.80
CA VAL A 249 2.43 -5.96 -11.47
C VAL A 249 2.11 -4.47 -11.56
N GLY A 250 2.63 -3.77 -12.57
CA GLY A 250 2.30 -2.37 -12.83
C GLY A 250 0.82 -2.15 -13.13
N LYS A 251 0.13 -3.11 -13.76
CA LYS A 251 -1.32 -3.06 -13.94
C LYS A 251 -2.04 -3.23 -12.59
N GLN A 252 -1.64 -4.19 -11.76
CA GLN A 252 -2.25 -4.39 -10.43
C GLN A 252 -2.07 -3.15 -9.55
N TYR A 253 -0.87 -2.58 -9.52
CA TYR A 253 -0.59 -1.30 -8.87
C TYR A 253 -1.53 -0.17 -9.32
N ASN A 254 -1.76 -0.04 -10.63
CA ASN A 254 -2.67 0.97 -11.16
C ASN A 254 -4.15 0.67 -10.89
N VAL A 255 -4.54 -0.60 -10.85
CA VAL A 255 -5.92 -1.02 -10.54
C VAL A 255 -6.22 -0.74 -9.08
N GLU A 256 -5.38 -1.18 -8.15
CA GLU A 256 -5.56 -0.92 -6.73
C GLU A 256 -5.44 0.56 -6.35
N ASN A 257 -4.64 1.34 -7.08
CA ASN A 257 -4.64 2.79 -6.90
C ASN A 257 -5.94 3.48 -7.39
N ARG A 258 -6.77 2.78 -8.17
CA ARG A 258 -8.04 3.29 -8.74
C ARG A 258 -9.29 2.67 -8.15
N LEU A 259 -9.18 1.54 -7.48
CA LEU A 259 -10.27 0.82 -6.84
C LEU A 259 -9.87 0.55 -5.39
N SER A 260 -10.57 1.10 -4.41
CA SER A 260 -10.89 0.34 -3.19
C SER A 260 -11.74 1.17 -2.21
N GLY A 261 -13.05 0.92 -2.18
CA GLY A 261 -13.95 1.51 -1.19
C GLY A 261 -13.64 1.13 0.27
N LYS A 262 -12.85 0.08 0.52
CA LYS A 262 -12.32 -0.26 1.84
C LYS A 262 -10.81 -0.06 1.91
N PRO A 263 -10.27 0.31 3.07
CA PRO A 263 -8.83 0.39 3.27
C PRO A 263 -8.19 -1.01 3.12
N PRO A 264 -6.91 -1.07 2.74
CA PRO A 264 -6.15 -2.31 2.63
C PRO A 264 -6.11 -3.09 3.96
N ALA A 265 -6.06 -4.42 3.89
CA ALA A 265 -6.00 -5.28 5.08
C ALA A 265 -4.86 -4.87 6.03
N ARG A 266 -3.69 -4.51 5.47
CA ARG A 266 -2.55 -4.02 6.25
C ARG A 266 -2.82 -2.73 7.04
N VAL A 267 -3.69 -1.83 6.57
CA VAL A 267 -4.07 -0.60 7.29
C VAL A 267 -4.90 -0.97 8.51
N LEU A 268 -5.85 -1.89 8.35
CA LEU A 268 -6.66 -2.38 9.47
C LEU A 268 -5.81 -3.17 10.47
N ALA A 269 -4.87 -3.99 9.97
CA ALA A 269 -3.94 -4.74 10.82
C ALA A 269 -2.92 -3.85 11.55
N ALA A 270 -2.70 -2.62 11.08
CA ALA A 270 -1.79 -1.67 11.71
C ALA A 270 -2.38 -0.97 12.96
N VAL A 271 -3.69 -1.10 13.19
CA VAL A 271 -4.39 -0.42 14.29
C VAL A 271 -4.49 -1.36 15.48
N ASP A 272 -3.85 -1.00 16.59
CA ASP A 272 -3.74 -1.84 17.80
C ASP A 272 -5.08 -2.08 18.50
N GLU A 273 -5.87 -1.01 18.68
CA GLU A 273 -7.15 -1.03 19.40
C GLU A 273 -8.20 -0.27 18.58
N MET A 274 -8.89 -0.97 17.67
CA MET A 274 -10.01 -0.41 16.93
C MET A 274 -11.36 -0.88 17.52
N PRO A 275 -12.20 0.02 18.06
CA PRO A 275 -13.52 -0.32 18.51
C PRO A 275 -14.39 -0.94 17.40
N PRO A 276 -15.22 -1.95 17.72
CA PRO A 276 -16.11 -2.58 16.75
C PRO A 276 -17.01 -1.53 16.06
N GLY A 277 -17.03 -1.55 14.73
CA GLY A 277 -17.86 -0.65 13.92
C GLY A 277 -17.15 0.60 13.37
N ARG A 278 -15.93 0.95 13.82
CA ARG A 278 -15.14 2.01 13.15
C ARG A 278 -14.63 1.55 11.78
N ALA A 279 -14.16 0.30 11.68
CA ALA A 279 -13.71 -0.27 10.41
C ALA A 279 -14.80 -0.28 9.32
N SER A 280 -16.08 -0.40 9.70
CA SER A 280 -17.18 -0.47 8.74
C SER A 280 -17.55 0.85 8.09
N HIS A 281 -17.17 1.98 8.71
CA HIS A 281 -17.41 3.32 8.17
C HIS A 281 -16.16 3.94 7.53
N LEU A 282 -15.03 3.23 7.57
CA LEU A 282 -13.76 3.70 7.05
C LEU A 282 -13.68 3.47 5.53
N THR A 283 -13.62 4.56 4.76
CA THR A 283 -13.33 4.52 3.33
C THR A 283 -11.82 4.46 3.07
N GLY A 284 -11.43 3.71 2.03
CA GLY A 284 -10.06 3.66 1.51
C GLY A 284 -9.76 4.72 0.44
N GLU A 285 -10.72 5.59 0.10
CA GLU A 285 -10.62 6.54 -1.01
C GLU A 285 -10.55 7.98 -0.51
N CYS A 286 -9.63 8.76 -1.08
CA CYS A 286 -9.55 10.19 -0.82
C CYS A 286 -10.72 10.90 -1.49
N PRO A 287 -11.61 11.60 -0.74
CA PRO A 287 -12.82 12.18 -1.32
C PRO A 287 -12.57 13.24 -2.40
N ASN A 288 -11.41 13.87 -2.42
CA ASN A 288 -11.08 14.90 -3.43
C ASN A 288 -10.61 14.31 -4.77
N CYS A 289 -9.84 13.22 -4.77
CA CYS A 289 -9.27 12.66 -6.00
C CYS A 289 -9.74 11.25 -6.36
N GLY A 290 -10.50 10.57 -5.48
CA GLY A 290 -10.98 9.21 -5.68
C GLY A 290 -9.88 8.14 -5.72
N ARG A 291 -8.65 8.49 -5.35
CA ARG A 291 -7.53 7.55 -5.29
C ARG A 291 -7.40 6.96 -3.91
N ARG A 292 -6.81 5.76 -3.87
CA ARG A 292 -6.47 5.05 -2.63
C ARG A 292 -5.65 5.91 -1.69
N VAL A 293 -6.02 5.89 -0.41
CA VAL A 293 -5.33 6.57 0.69
C VAL A 293 -5.29 5.65 1.92
N THR A 294 -4.18 5.67 2.65
CA THR A 294 -3.86 4.65 3.67
C THR A 294 -3.73 5.22 5.08
N GLY A 295 -3.75 6.55 5.22
CA GLY A 295 -3.49 7.24 6.49
C GLY A 295 -2.00 7.28 6.90
N GLN A 296 -1.08 6.93 5.98
CA GLN A 296 0.37 7.13 6.16
C GLN A 296 0.74 8.62 6.24
N ASP A 297 0.11 9.44 5.40
CA ASP A 297 0.24 10.89 5.34
C ASP A 297 -1.12 11.53 5.02
N GLY A 298 -1.23 12.84 5.19
CA GLY A 298 -2.39 13.66 4.89
C GLY A 298 -3.25 13.94 6.11
N TYR A 299 -4.57 13.76 6.01
CA TYR A 299 -5.49 14.17 7.06
C TYR A 299 -6.60 13.14 7.30
N PHE A 300 -6.97 12.92 8.55
CA PHE A 300 -8.16 12.13 8.90
C PHE A 300 -9.42 12.99 8.78
N PHE A 301 -10.53 12.42 8.32
CA PHE A 301 -11.82 13.11 8.32
C PHE A 301 -12.95 12.27 8.89
N GLN A 302 -13.99 12.96 9.36
CA GLN A 302 -15.29 12.39 9.68
C GLN A 302 -16.41 13.27 9.11
N ASP A 303 -17.34 12.63 8.43
CA ASP A 303 -18.68 13.16 8.24
C ASP A 303 -19.42 13.12 9.60
N LEU A 304 -19.76 14.30 10.11
CA LEU A 304 -20.39 14.46 11.42
C LEU A 304 -21.87 14.02 11.44
N ARG A 305 -22.51 13.81 10.28
CA ARG A 305 -23.90 13.39 10.16
C ARG A 305 -24.06 11.88 10.01
N HIS A 306 -23.30 11.25 9.12
CA HIS A 306 -23.44 9.81 8.82
C HIS A 306 -22.28 8.97 9.34
N HIS A 307 -21.31 9.60 10.01
CA HIS A 307 -20.18 8.95 10.67
C HIS A 307 -19.23 8.21 9.73
N GLN A 308 -19.32 8.47 8.42
CA GLN A 308 -18.31 8.01 7.47
C GLN A 308 -16.96 8.65 7.82
N THR A 309 -15.91 7.85 7.81
CA THR A 309 -14.56 8.29 8.11
C THR A 309 -13.61 7.87 7.02
N GLY A 310 -12.48 8.56 6.91
CA GLY A 310 -11.49 8.26 5.89
C GLY A 310 -10.30 9.17 6.01
N PHE A 311 -9.52 9.22 4.93
CA PHE A 311 -8.34 10.05 4.85
C PHE A 311 -8.37 10.95 3.61
N PHE A 312 -7.70 12.09 3.67
CA PHE A 312 -7.32 12.90 2.53
C PHE A 312 -5.83 12.80 2.30
N HIS A 313 -5.39 12.84 1.03
CA HIS A 313 -3.99 13.16 0.74
C HIS A 313 -3.70 14.60 1.15
N SER A 314 -2.47 14.87 1.62
CA SER A 314 -2.02 16.22 1.97
C SER A 314 -2.23 17.21 0.82
N SER A 315 -1.72 16.85 -0.37
CA SER A 315 -1.90 17.63 -1.61
C SER A 315 -3.35 17.88 -2.01
N CYS A 316 -4.29 17.01 -1.62
CA CYS A 316 -5.70 17.18 -1.94
C CYS A 316 -6.35 18.27 -1.08
N VAL A 317 -6.00 18.36 0.20
CA VAL A 317 -6.46 19.43 1.08
C VAL A 317 -5.84 20.76 0.65
N ASP A 318 -4.54 20.79 0.34
CA ASP A 318 -3.88 21.99 -0.21
C ASP A 318 -4.59 22.51 -1.46
N LEU A 319 -4.96 21.61 -2.37
CA LEU A 319 -5.68 21.96 -3.59
C LEU A 319 -7.12 22.44 -3.35
N LEU A 320 -7.76 22.06 -2.25
CA LEU A 320 -9.07 22.59 -1.85
C LEU A 320 -8.93 23.99 -1.24
N LEU A 321 -7.79 24.28 -0.61
CA LEU A 321 -7.50 25.53 0.09
C LEU A 321 -6.66 26.54 -0.70
N ALA A 322 -6.27 26.23 -1.94
CA ALA A 322 -5.30 27.01 -2.72
C ALA A 322 -5.62 28.51 -2.91
N ASN A 323 -6.86 28.94 -2.66
CA ASN A 323 -7.29 30.34 -2.74
C ASN A 323 -7.86 30.89 -1.41
N SER A 324 -7.62 30.18 -0.32
CA SER A 324 -8.11 30.53 1.01
C SER A 324 -6.99 31.07 1.89
N GLU A 325 -7.32 32.01 2.76
CA GLU A 325 -6.37 32.55 3.75
C GLU A 325 -6.10 31.54 4.89
N LEU A 326 -6.98 30.53 5.03
CA LEU A 326 -6.90 29.49 6.05
C LEU A 326 -5.59 28.73 6.02
N GLN A 327 -5.01 28.46 4.83
CA GLN A 327 -3.79 27.66 4.70
C GLN A 327 -2.60 28.26 5.45
N ALA A 328 -2.53 29.60 5.55
CA ALA A 328 -1.47 30.30 6.28
C ALA A 328 -1.67 30.30 7.80
N LEU A 329 -2.84 29.86 8.28
CA LEU A 329 -3.25 29.91 9.67
C LEU A 329 -3.41 28.52 10.30
N PHE A 330 -2.99 27.45 9.59
CA PHE A 330 -3.07 26.08 10.10
C PHE A 330 -2.40 25.98 11.47
N PRO A 331 -3.13 25.55 12.52
CA PRO A 331 -2.52 25.27 13.80
C PRO A 331 -1.66 24.02 13.70
N GLU A 332 -0.76 23.83 14.66
CA GLU A 332 -0.02 22.57 14.80
C GLU A 332 -0.99 21.40 15.05
N ARG A 333 -2.01 21.63 15.87
CA ARG A 333 -3.11 20.70 16.14
C ARG A 333 -4.45 21.42 16.12
N GLY A 334 -5.49 20.79 15.57
CA GLY A 334 -6.82 21.38 15.51
C GLY A 334 -7.74 20.71 14.49
N GLY A 335 -8.65 21.50 13.91
CA GLY A 335 -9.65 21.00 12.97
C GLY A 335 -9.98 21.97 11.86
N LEU A 336 -10.15 21.45 10.65
CA LEU A 336 -10.73 22.17 9.52
C LEU A 336 -12.14 21.63 9.26
N LEU A 337 -13.15 22.48 9.39
CA LEU A 337 -14.54 22.16 9.12
C LEU A 337 -14.93 22.66 7.73
N PHE A 338 -15.42 21.75 6.90
CA PHE A 338 -16.18 22.07 5.70
C PHE A 338 -17.67 22.00 6.04
N HIS A 339 -18.38 23.12 5.91
CA HIS A 339 -19.78 23.21 6.29
C HIS A 339 -20.63 23.76 5.14
N LEU A 340 -21.65 22.99 4.75
CA LEU A 340 -22.64 23.36 3.74
C LEU A 340 -23.99 23.63 4.44
N PRO A 341 -24.41 24.89 4.66
CA PRO A 341 -25.51 25.24 5.56
C PRO A 341 -26.94 25.00 5.02
N ASP A 342 -27.16 24.83 3.71
CA ASP A 342 -28.49 24.63 3.11
C ASP A 342 -28.46 23.76 1.84
N THR A 343 -29.63 23.34 1.33
CA THR A 343 -29.76 22.52 0.11
C THR A 343 -29.19 23.25 -1.10
N GLY A 344 -28.28 22.61 -1.84
CA GLY A 344 -27.65 23.14 -3.05
C GLY A 344 -28.58 23.42 -4.24
N LEU A 345 -29.90 23.45 -4.05
CA LEU A 345 -30.92 23.51 -5.11
C LEU A 345 -31.75 24.80 -5.16
N THR A 346 -31.73 25.69 -4.15
CA THR A 346 -32.64 26.88 -4.15
C THR A 346 -32.02 28.24 -3.78
N GLY A 347 -30.71 28.38 -3.74
CA GLY A 347 -30.02 29.67 -3.57
C GLY A 347 -28.99 29.91 -4.66
N GLU A 348 -28.70 31.18 -4.97
CA GLU A 348 -27.64 31.59 -5.90
C GLU A 348 -26.26 31.08 -5.44
N GLY A 349 -25.90 29.83 -5.75
CA GLY A 349 -24.60 29.23 -5.42
C GLY A 349 -24.42 28.94 -3.91
N GLY A 350 -24.27 27.67 -3.54
CA GLY A 350 -24.19 27.25 -2.14
C GLY A 350 -23.06 27.93 -1.37
N ASP A 351 -23.42 28.60 -0.27
CA ASP A 351 -22.53 29.25 0.69
C ASP A 351 -21.73 28.20 1.47
N VAL A 352 -20.75 27.56 0.82
CA VAL A 352 -19.80 26.69 1.54
C VAL A 352 -18.98 27.57 2.47
N THR A 353 -18.93 27.18 3.75
CA THR A 353 -18.11 27.83 4.76
C THR A 353 -16.99 26.91 5.18
N LEU A 354 -15.80 27.50 5.38
CA LEU A 354 -14.64 26.83 5.94
C LEU A 354 -14.34 27.47 7.29
N ALA A 355 -14.23 26.66 8.33
CA ALA A 355 -13.87 27.13 9.66
C ALA A 355 -12.66 26.36 10.18
N LEU A 356 -11.70 27.09 10.75
CA LEU A 356 -10.51 26.52 11.37
C LEU A 356 -10.63 26.64 12.87
N TYR A 357 -10.31 25.55 13.54
CA TYR A 357 -10.32 25.43 14.99
C TYR A 357 -8.93 25.01 15.47
N ASP A 358 -8.51 25.52 16.62
CA ASP A 358 -7.28 25.09 17.28
C ASP A 358 -7.48 23.78 18.09
N GLU A 359 -6.45 23.36 18.84
CA GLU A 359 -6.47 22.15 19.66
C GLU A 359 -7.51 22.20 20.78
N ASP A 360 -7.79 23.39 21.32
CA ASP A 360 -8.80 23.61 22.34
C ASP A 360 -10.22 23.71 21.74
N GLY A 361 -10.33 23.71 20.41
CA GLY A 361 -11.59 23.80 19.69
C GLY A 361 -12.16 25.22 19.66
N GLU A 362 -11.33 26.24 19.86
CA GLU A 362 -11.69 27.64 19.64
C GLU A 362 -11.60 27.97 18.15
N GLU A 363 -12.58 28.71 17.62
CA GLU A 363 -12.58 29.13 16.21
C GLU A 363 -11.46 30.16 15.99
N VAL A 364 -10.50 29.81 15.14
CA VAL A 364 -9.38 30.67 14.73
C VAL A 364 -9.85 31.64 13.65
N VAL A 365 -10.51 31.12 12.62
CA VAL A 365 -10.99 31.89 11.46
C VAL A 365 -12.08 31.12 10.72
N THR A 366 -13.04 31.87 10.16
CA THR A 366 -14.08 31.34 9.28
C THR A 366 -14.16 32.16 8.00
N GLU A 367 -14.19 31.47 6.86
CA GLU A 367 -14.18 32.04 5.52
C GLU A 367 -15.37 31.52 4.71
N LEU A 368 -16.02 32.41 3.95
CA LEU A 368 -17.01 32.02 2.94
C LEU A 368 -16.28 31.70 1.63
N VAL A 369 -16.52 30.52 1.08
CA VAL A 369 -15.86 30.07 -0.14
C VAL A 369 -16.50 30.73 -1.37
N PRO A 370 -15.72 31.34 -2.27
CA PRO A 370 -16.24 31.86 -3.53
C PRO A 370 -16.91 30.77 -4.37
N GLN A 371 -17.99 31.12 -5.08
CA GLN A 371 -18.79 30.17 -5.88
C GLN A 371 -17.95 29.26 -6.82
N ALA A 372 -16.89 29.81 -7.43
CA ALA A 372 -16.00 29.06 -8.32
C ALA A 372 -15.21 27.93 -7.62
N ALA A 373 -14.91 28.07 -6.33
CA ALA A 373 -14.24 27.05 -5.51
C ALA A 373 -15.25 26.13 -4.79
N ALA A 374 -16.46 26.63 -4.51
CA ALA A 374 -17.52 25.87 -3.85
C ALA A 374 -17.91 24.60 -4.63
N GLU A 375 -17.97 24.64 -5.96
CA GLU A 375 -18.29 23.45 -6.78
C GLU A 375 -17.33 22.27 -6.54
N LYS A 376 -16.04 22.57 -6.35
CA LYS A 376 -15.02 21.53 -6.09
C LYS A 376 -15.19 20.95 -4.70
N ILE A 377 -15.49 21.79 -3.71
CA ILE A 377 -15.74 21.35 -2.34
C ILE A 377 -17.02 20.51 -2.27
N ILE A 378 -18.11 20.93 -2.92
CA ILE A 378 -19.36 20.16 -2.95
C ILE A 378 -19.14 18.77 -3.55
N LYS A 379 -18.41 18.66 -4.67
CA LYS A 379 -18.03 17.35 -5.24
C LYS A 379 -17.21 16.48 -4.29
N MET A 380 -16.29 17.09 -3.54
CA MET A 380 -15.54 16.39 -2.51
C MET A 380 -16.47 15.93 -1.37
N MET A 381 -17.41 16.77 -0.95
CA MET A 381 -18.35 16.44 0.12
C MET A 381 -19.25 15.26 -0.28
N ASN A 382 -19.77 15.24 -1.51
CA ASN A 382 -20.52 14.11 -2.06
C ASN A 382 -19.75 12.79 -1.92
N ALA A 383 -18.48 12.80 -2.32
CA ALA A 383 -17.62 11.62 -2.26
C ALA A 383 -17.30 11.21 -0.81
N ALA A 384 -17.19 12.18 0.11
CA ALA A 384 -16.90 11.92 1.51
C ALA A 384 -18.10 11.41 2.31
N THR A 385 -19.33 11.71 1.85
CA THR A 385 -20.60 11.26 2.45
C THR A 385 -21.26 10.09 1.70
N ASP A 386 -20.72 9.71 0.52
CA ASP A 386 -21.30 8.76 -0.43
C ASP A 386 -22.75 9.12 -0.81
N ARG A 387 -22.99 10.40 -1.14
CA ARG A 387 -24.33 10.96 -1.44
C ARG A 387 -24.31 11.89 -2.63
N ASP A 388 -25.47 12.00 -3.29
CA ASP A 388 -25.70 12.94 -4.38
C ASP A 388 -26.14 14.33 -3.88
N ASP A 389 -25.95 15.36 -4.71
CA ASP A 389 -26.31 16.76 -4.42
C ASP A 389 -27.75 16.94 -3.89
N SER A 390 -28.69 16.11 -4.34
CA SER A 390 -30.10 16.18 -3.93
C SER A 390 -30.38 15.63 -2.53
N GLU A 391 -29.45 14.86 -1.97
CA GLU A 391 -29.56 14.24 -0.65
C GLU A 391 -28.76 15.00 0.43
N MET A 392 -27.87 15.90 0.02
CA MET A 392 -27.09 16.74 0.93
C MET A 392 -27.94 17.82 1.58
N PHE A 393 -27.93 17.85 2.91
CA PHE A 393 -28.55 18.93 3.67
C PHE A 393 -27.77 19.17 4.97
N ARG A 394 -27.18 20.37 5.09
CA ARG A 394 -26.44 20.78 6.29
C ARG A 394 -25.22 19.90 6.59
N GLU A 395 -24.54 19.46 5.53
CA GLU A 395 -23.42 18.53 5.65
C GLU A 395 -22.21 19.18 6.31
N MET A 396 -21.53 18.39 7.14
CA MET A 396 -20.39 18.84 7.94
C MET A 396 -19.29 17.79 7.90
N ILE A 397 -18.17 18.15 7.29
CA ILE A 397 -16.98 17.30 7.25
C ILE A 397 -15.91 17.96 8.11
N LEU A 398 -15.55 17.28 9.19
CA LEU A 398 -14.47 17.71 10.06
C LEU A 398 -13.20 16.95 9.69
N VAL A 399 -12.16 17.68 9.35
CA VAL A 399 -10.82 17.19 9.06
C VAL A 399 -9.92 17.48 10.25
N ALA A 400 -9.21 16.46 10.74
CA ALA A 400 -8.26 16.60 11.84
C ALA A 400 -6.92 17.14 11.33
N ILE A 401 -6.34 18.12 12.01
CA ILE A 401 -4.99 18.62 11.79
C ILE A 401 -4.14 18.14 12.97
N ASP A 402 -3.12 17.34 12.70
CA ASP A 402 -2.19 16.79 13.70
C ASP A 402 -0.84 16.50 13.02
N PRO A 403 0.31 16.70 13.69
CA PRO A 403 1.61 16.23 13.19
C PRO A 403 1.72 14.70 13.11
N ASP A 404 0.93 13.96 13.89
CA ASP A 404 0.94 12.50 13.85
C ASP A 404 0.27 11.95 12.57
N PRO A 405 0.74 10.81 12.01
CA PRO A 405 0.11 10.20 10.84
C PRO A 405 -1.40 9.96 11.04
N PRO A 406 -2.25 10.24 10.03
CA PRO A 406 -3.70 10.17 10.16
C PRO A 406 -4.24 8.85 10.68
N ILE A 407 -3.56 7.74 10.40
CA ILE A 407 -3.96 6.40 10.86
C ILE A 407 -4.12 6.32 12.39
N HIS A 408 -3.40 7.14 13.16
CA HIS A 408 -3.51 7.20 14.63
C HIS A 408 -4.93 7.59 15.11
N PHE A 409 -5.72 8.32 14.31
CA PHE A 409 -7.11 8.64 14.64
C PHE A 409 -8.07 7.44 14.64
N LEU A 410 -7.61 6.29 14.16
CA LEU A 410 -8.34 5.03 14.26
C LEU A 410 -8.19 4.36 15.64
N GLU A 411 -7.11 4.69 16.36
CA GLU A 411 -6.75 4.16 17.68
C GLU A 411 -7.44 4.96 18.79
N ASP A 412 -7.53 4.40 20.00
CA ASP A 412 -8.33 4.98 21.09
C ASP A 412 -7.84 6.36 21.57
N GLU A 413 -6.53 6.59 21.60
CA GLU A 413 -6.00 7.91 21.97
C GLU A 413 -6.37 8.98 20.94
N GLY A 414 -6.04 8.75 19.66
CA GLY A 414 -6.35 9.68 18.57
C GLY A 414 -7.85 9.89 18.40
N ALA A 415 -8.64 8.82 18.48
CA ALA A 415 -10.10 8.92 18.44
C ALA A 415 -10.66 9.70 19.64
N GLY A 416 -10.06 9.58 20.82
CA GLY A 416 -10.41 10.38 21.99
C GLY A 416 -10.17 11.87 21.76
N ARG A 417 -9.01 12.24 21.21
CA ARG A 417 -8.67 13.61 20.82
C ARG A 417 -9.65 14.16 19.78
N PHE A 418 -9.91 13.41 18.71
CA PHE A 418 -10.87 13.82 17.67
C PHE A 418 -12.30 13.98 18.23
N ALA A 419 -12.73 13.09 19.12
CA ALA A 419 -14.04 13.20 19.76
C ALA A 419 -14.17 14.42 20.69
N GLN A 420 -13.07 14.93 21.26
CA GLN A 420 -13.05 16.19 22.01
C GLN A 420 -13.19 17.38 21.07
N LEU A 421 -12.35 17.46 20.02
CA LEU A 421 -12.42 18.49 18.99
C LEU A 421 -13.84 18.58 18.39
N ARG A 422 -14.39 17.44 17.97
CA ARG A 422 -15.77 17.35 17.44
C ARG A 422 -16.81 17.91 18.41
N ARG A 423 -16.68 17.64 19.72
CA ARG A 423 -17.64 18.16 20.71
C ARG A 423 -17.57 19.67 20.82
N HIS A 424 -16.40 20.27 20.76
CA HIS A 424 -16.23 21.73 20.79
C HIS A 424 -16.81 22.38 19.54
N VAL A 425 -16.43 21.87 18.35
CA VAL A 425 -16.97 22.33 17.05
C VAL A 425 -18.50 22.26 17.03
N MET A 426 -19.08 21.13 17.43
CA MET A 426 -20.54 20.97 17.47
C MET A 426 -21.22 21.88 18.51
N THR A 427 -20.52 22.30 19.56
CA THR A 427 -21.05 23.23 20.56
C THR A 427 -21.05 24.66 20.02
N ASP A 428 -19.97 25.06 19.34
CA ASP A 428 -19.84 26.35 18.67
C ASP A 428 -20.91 26.53 17.57
N LEU A 429 -21.08 25.54 16.69
CA LEU A 429 -22.10 25.58 15.64
C LEU A 429 -23.53 25.69 16.18
N ARG A 430 -23.82 25.06 17.34
CA ARG A 430 -25.13 25.22 18.02
C ARG A 430 -25.32 26.63 18.56
N ALA A 431 -24.27 27.25 19.09
CA ALA A 431 -24.34 28.62 19.58
C ALA A 431 -24.58 29.64 18.45
N LYS A 432 -24.18 29.29 17.21
CA LYS A 432 -24.32 30.12 16.01
C LYS A 432 -25.59 29.86 15.19
N ASP A 433 -26.51 29.01 15.68
CA ASP A 433 -27.72 28.57 14.95
C ASP A 433 -27.45 27.94 13.57
N GLN A 434 -26.30 27.29 13.40
CA GLN A 434 -25.84 26.67 12.15
C GLN A 434 -26.19 25.17 12.04
N PHE A 435 -27.22 24.71 12.76
CA PHE A 435 -27.63 23.29 12.86
C PHE A 435 -28.91 22.97 12.09
#